data_AF-E6PF03-F1
#
_entry.id   AF-E6PF03-F1
#
_cell.length_a   1.000
_cell.length_b   1.000
_cell.length_c   1.000
_cell.angle_alpha   90.00
_cell.angle_beta   90.00
_cell.angle_gamma   90.00
#
_symmetry.space_group_name_H-M   'P 1'
#
loop_
_entity.id
_entity.type
_entity.pdbx_description
1 polymer ?
#
loop_
_entity_poly.entity_id
_entity_poly.type
_entity_poly.pdbx_seq_one_letter_code
_entity_poly.pdbx_strand_id
1 'polypeptide(L)'
;MRLIVSSAACAALAICAVLTVPSVPLPARAATTAAPSAAAAPLDEYFGRMQLSPIGIGNELHLVASRSQSASDARNSLPLLTLIENSMHDWEHKYPHDDWIPKNLARLEHDYLLVPTLGGRIHAMHVIEWLRSDYPGTPALDRAQREAEQAMGLPTPTPEPEASASAAPETEASESPTP
;
A
#
# COMPACT_ATOMS: atom_id res chain seq x y z
N MET A 1 -21.39 -16.84 -44.87
CA MET A 1 -20.61 -17.92 -45.52
C MET A 1 -19.89 -18.68 -44.41
N ARG A 2 -20.45 -19.82 -43.98
CA ARG A 2 -19.94 -20.64 -42.87
C ARG A 2 -19.02 -21.70 -43.45
N LEU A 3 -17.77 -21.76 -43.01
CA LEU A 3 -16.87 -22.88 -43.31
C LEU A 3 -16.65 -23.67 -42.02
N ILE A 4 -17.33 -24.81 -41.98
CA ILE A 4 -17.09 -25.93 -41.08
C ILE A 4 -16.06 -26.80 -41.78
N VAL A 5 -14.92 -27.08 -41.15
CA VAL A 5 -14.01 -28.16 -41.60
C VAL A 5 -13.60 -28.99 -40.38
N SER A 6 -13.85 -30.28 -40.55
CA SER A 6 -13.79 -31.36 -39.57
C SER A 6 -12.39 -31.93 -39.33
N SER A 7 -12.27 -32.53 -38.14
CA SER A 7 -11.64 -33.81 -37.80
C SER A 7 -10.25 -34.17 -38.34
N ALA A 8 -9.34 -34.41 -37.40
CA ALA A 8 -8.52 -35.62 -37.39
C ALA A 8 -8.21 -36.03 -35.95
N ALA A 9 -8.85 -37.10 -35.48
CA ALA A 9 -8.54 -37.76 -34.23
C ALA A 9 -7.43 -38.78 -34.48
N CYS A 10 -6.26 -38.59 -33.86
CA CYS A 10 -5.24 -39.62 -33.73
C CYS A 10 -5.29 -40.18 -32.31
N ALA A 11 -5.94 -41.32 -32.15
CA ALA A 11 -5.90 -42.11 -30.92
C ALA A 11 -4.63 -42.99 -30.94
N ALA A 12 -3.62 -42.61 -30.17
CA ALA A 12 -2.48 -43.48 -29.86
C ALA A 12 -2.67 -44.03 -28.44
N LEU A 13 -3.06 -45.30 -28.35
CA LEU A 13 -3.09 -46.08 -27.11
C LEU A 13 -1.65 -46.42 -26.72
N ALA A 14 -1.07 -45.65 -25.80
CA ALA A 14 0.17 -46.01 -25.12
C ALA A 14 -0.17 -46.72 -23.80
N ILE A 15 0.11 -48.02 -23.74
CA ILE A 15 0.05 -48.84 -22.53
C ILE A 15 1.29 -48.50 -21.70
N CYS A 16 1.17 -47.61 -20.73
CA CYS A 16 2.19 -47.38 -19.72
C CYS A 16 1.97 -48.32 -18.53
N ALA A 17 2.93 -49.20 -18.31
CA ALA A 17 2.99 -50.11 -17.17
C ALA A 17 2.96 -49.33 -15.85
N VAL A 18 2.02 -49.69 -14.97
CA VAL A 18 1.93 -49.14 -13.61
C VAL A 18 2.95 -49.85 -12.73
N LEU A 19 4.02 -49.17 -12.38
CA LEU A 19 4.93 -49.59 -11.31
C LEU A 19 4.31 -49.19 -9.96
N THR A 20 3.75 -50.15 -9.24
CA THR A 20 3.29 -49.97 -7.87
C THR A 20 4.49 -49.89 -6.92
N VAL A 21 4.83 -48.68 -6.47
CA VAL A 21 5.84 -48.45 -5.42
C VAL A 21 5.16 -48.58 -4.05
N PRO A 22 5.70 -49.36 -3.09
CA PRO A 22 5.15 -49.43 -1.75
C PRO A 22 5.31 -48.07 -1.05
N SER A 23 4.17 -47.46 -0.69
CA SER A 23 4.13 -46.22 0.07
C SER A 23 4.48 -46.49 1.53
N VAL A 24 5.67 -46.02 1.95
CA VAL A 24 6.05 -45.99 3.36
C VAL A 24 5.26 -44.85 4.03
N PRO A 25 4.45 -45.11 5.07
CA PRO A 25 3.73 -44.05 5.76
C PRO A 25 4.73 -43.17 6.50
N LEU A 26 4.91 -41.93 6.02
CA LEU A 26 5.63 -40.90 6.77
C LEU A 26 4.79 -40.53 8.01
N PRO A 27 5.42 -40.34 9.18
CA PRO A 27 4.71 -39.83 10.35
C PRO A 27 4.15 -38.45 10.02
N ALA A 28 2.83 -38.31 10.13
CA ALA A 28 2.14 -37.04 9.98
C ALA A 28 2.64 -36.10 11.08
N ARG A 29 3.54 -35.18 10.71
CA ARG A 29 3.88 -34.04 11.55
C ARG A 29 2.60 -33.25 11.72
N ALA A 30 2.04 -33.26 12.94
CA ALA A 30 0.91 -32.42 13.30
C ALA A 30 1.27 -31.00 12.88
N ALA A 31 0.58 -30.50 11.86
CA ALA A 31 0.65 -29.11 11.49
C ALA A 31 0.03 -28.36 12.67
N THR A 32 0.87 -27.80 13.53
CA THR A 32 0.44 -26.71 14.39
C THR A 32 -0.06 -25.63 13.44
N THR A 33 -1.38 -25.54 13.28
CA THR A 33 -2.01 -24.40 12.63
C THR A 33 -1.72 -23.22 13.53
N ALA A 34 -0.58 -22.57 13.29
CA ALA A 34 -0.36 -21.22 13.77
C ALA A 34 -1.56 -20.42 13.27
N ALA A 35 -2.26 -19.74 14.19
CA ALA A 35 -3.24 -18.74 13.79
C ALA A 35 -2.58 -17.88 12.72
N PRO A 36 -3.27 -17.59 11.59
CA PRO A 36 -2.65 -16.84 10.51
C PRO A 36 -2.16 -15.52 11.11
N SER A 37 -0.84 -15.37 11.21
CA SER A 37 -0.21 -14.07 11.30
C SER A 37 -0.91 -13.22 10.25
N ALA A 38 -1.36 -12.01 10.61
CA ALA A 38 -1.74 -10.98 9.67
C ALA A 38 -0.66 -10.97 8.56
N ALA A 39 -0.95 -11.61 7.43
CA ALA A 39 0.09 -12.13 6.56
C ALA A 39 0.40 -11.05 5.53
N ALA A 40 1.64 -10.58 5.52
CA ALA A 40 2.13 -9.82 4.38
C ALA A 40 1.91 -10.63 3.09
N ALA A 41 1.59 -9.93 2.01
CA ALA A 41 1.40 -10.56 0.72
C ALA A 41 2.69 -11.24 0.24
N PRO A 42 2.60 -12.42 -0.37
CA PRO A 42 3.75 -13.01 -1.05
C PRO A 42 4.28 -12.07 -2.14
N LEU A 43 5.60 -11.96 -2.25
CA LEU A 43 6.25 -11.04 -3.21
C LEU A 43 6.02 -11.42 -4.68
N ASP A 44 5.64 -12.67 -4.94
CA ASP A 44 5.38 -13.22 -6.27
C ASP A 44 3.89 -13.21 -6.64
N GLU A 45 3.02 -12.70 -5.76
CA GLU A 45 1.61 -12.57 -6.06
C GLU A 45 1.33 -11.26 -6.80
N TYR A 46 0.34 -11.28 -7.71
CA TYR A 46 0.03 -10.17 -8.61
C TYR A 46 -1.40 -9.66 -8.39
N PHE A 47 -1.54 -8.33 -8.43
CA PHE A 47 -2.79 -7.62 -8.16
C PHE A 47 -3.18 -6.72 -9.35
N GLY A 48 -4.48 -6.45 -9.47
CA GLY A 48 -5.00 -5.52 -10.45
C GLY A 48 -4.86 -5.97 -11.90
N ARG A 49 -5.29 -5.06 -12.79
CA ARG A 49 -5.20 -5.24 -14.24
C ARG A 49 -3.76 -5.17 -14.75
N MET A 50 -2.88 -4.50 -14.01
CA MET A 50 -1.47 -4.39 -14.35
C MET A 50 -0.67 -5.63 -13.96
N GLN A 51 -1.25 -6.56 -13.17
CA GLN A 51 -0.54 -7.72 -12.63
C GLN A 51 0.76 -7.27 -11.95
N LEU A 52 0.64 -6.37 -10.98
CA LEU A 52 1.78 -5.87 -10.21
C LEU A 52 1.87 -6.61 -8.89
N SER A 53 3.09 -6.99 -8.50
CA SER A 53 3.35 -7.49 -7.15
C SER A 53 3.53 -6.36 -6.15
N PRO A 54 3.58 -6.63 -4.82
CA PRO A 54 3.84 -5.60 -3.81
C PRO A 54 5.09 -4.75 -4.11
N ILE A 55 6.16 -5.41 -4.57
CA ILE A 55 7.40 -4.74 -5.00
C ILE A 55 7.16 -4.00 -6.32
N GLY A 56 6.46 -4.62 -7.26
CA GLY A 56 6.13 -4.02 -8.56
C GLY A 56 5.37 -2.70 -8.41
N ILE A 57 4.39 -2.64 -7.51
CA ILE A 57 3.62 -1.43 -7.21
C ILE A 57 4.54 -0.30 -6.73
N GLY A 58 5.38 -0.56 -5.73
CA GLY A 58 6.31 0.45 -5.20
C GLY A 58 7.30 0.95 -6.26
N ASN A 59 7.78 0.06 -7.14
CA ASN A 59 8.66 0.41 -8.24
C ASN A 59 7.95 1.27 -9.29
N GLU A 60 6.70 0.94 -9.65
CA GLU A 60 5.94 1.74 -10.62
C GLU A 60 5.68 3.16 -10.09
N LEU A 61 5.30 3.31 -8.82
CA LEU A 61 5.18 4.63 -8.18
C LEU A 61 6.51 5.42 -8.24
N HIS A 62 7.63 4.74 -8.00
CA HIS A 62 8.95 5.36 -8.14
C HIS A 62 9.21 5.85 -9.57
N LEU A 63 8.89 5.02 -10.57
CA LEU A 63 9.05 5.34 -11.98
C LEU A 63 8.13 6.48 -12.41
N VAL A 64 6.88 6.52 -11.94
CA VAL A 64 5.95 7.63 -12.24
C VAL A 64 6.53 8.96 -11.80
N ALA A 65 7.02 9.08 -10.56
CA ALA A 65 7.62 10.32 -10.10
C ALA A 65 8.88 10.69 -10.89
N SER A 66 9.73 9.72 -11.22
CA SER A 66 10.93 9.97 -12.04
C SER A 66 10.61 10.52 -13.43
N ARG A 67 9.46 10.14 -13.99
CA ARG A 67 8.99 10.58 -15.32
C ARG A 67 8.19 11.88 -15.27
N SER A 68 7.63 12.23 -14.11
CA SER A 68 6.76 13.39 -13.92
C SER A 68 7.56 14.67 -13.62
N GLN A 69 8.55 15.00 -14.47
CA GLN A 69 9.47 16.13 -14.27
C GLN A 69 8.84 17.49 -14.62
N SER A 70 7.74 17.48 -15.36
CA SER A 70 6.96 18.68 -15.69
C SER A 70 5.48 18.51 -15.39
N ALA A 71 4.75 19.62 -15.30
CA ALA A 71 3.30 19.62 -15.16
C ALA A 71 2.59 18.86 -16.30
N SER A 72 3.18 18.85 -17.51
CA SER A 72 2.64 18.08 -18.63
C SER A 72 2.84 16.58 -18.42
N ASP A 73 4.02 16.18 -17.96
CA ASP A 73 4.33 14.77 -17.70
C ASP A 73 3.47 14.22 -16.57
N ALA A 74 3.29 14.99 -15.49
CA ALA A 74 2.41 14.63 -14.38
C ALA A 74 0.95 14.49 -14.84
N ARG A 75 0.46 15.33 -15.75
CA ARG A 75 -0.89 15.13 -16.34
C ARG A 75 -1.00 13.82 -17.11
N ASN A 76 0.04 13.46 -17.84
CA ASN A 76 0.06 12.25 -18.64
C ASN A 76 0.17 10.98 -17.78
N SER A 77 0.60 11.08 -16.52
CA SER A 77 0.69 9.92 -15.61
C SER A 77 -0.63 9.56 -14.92
N LEU A 78 -1.64 10.45 -14.95
CA LEU A 78 -2.92 10.23 -14.25
C LEU A 78 -3.58 8.87 -14.57
N PRO A 79 -3.70 8.42 -15.84
CA PRO A 79 -4.29 7.12 -16.14
C PRO A 79 -3.49 5.94 -15.56
N LEU A 80 -2.16 6.07 -15.49
CA LEU A 80 -1.30 5.03 -14.91
C LEU A 80 -1.48 4.98 -13.39
N LEU A 81 -1.53 6.13 -12.72
CA LEU A 81 -1.79 6.19 -11.28
C LEU A 81 -3.13 5.53 -10.92
N THR A 82 -4.18 5.73 -11.72
CA THR A 82 -5.47 5.06 -11.49
C THR A 82 -5.39 3.54 -11.67
N LEU A 83 -4.53 3.03 -12.57
CA LEU A 83 -4.32 1.58 -12.69
C LEU A 83 -3.54 1.00 -11.50
N ILE A 84 -2.59 1.77 -10.96
CA ILE A 84 -1.87 1.42 -9.74
C ILE A 84 -2.84 1.41 -8.54
N GLU A 85 -3.71 2.42 -8.40
CA GLU A 85 -4.75 2.50 -7.37
C GLU A 85 -5.68 1.26 -7.39
N ASN A 86 -6.09 0.80 -8.57
CA ASN A 86 -6.86 -0.44 -8.69
C ASN A 86 -6.09 -1.66 -8.19
N SER A 87 -4.77 -1.72 -8.47
CA SER A 87 -3.92 -2.81 -7.99
C SER A 87 -3.73 -2.75 -6.47
N MET A 88 -3.71 -1.55 -5.89
CA MET A 88 -3.70 -1.33 -4.45
C MET A 88 -4.98 -1.83 -3.78
N HIS A 89 -6.16 -1.58 -4.37
CA HIS A 89 -7.43 -2.08 -3.83
C HIS A 89 -7.50 -3.61 -3.83
N ASP A 90 -7.05 -4.25 -4.92
CA ASP A 90 -7.00 -5.71 -4.99
C ASP A 90 -6.02 -6.30 -3.97
N TRP A 91 -4.87 -5.64 -3.76
CA TRP A 91 -3.89 -6.03 -2.76
C TRP A 91 -4.45 -5.93 -1.35
N GLU A 92 -5.02 -4.78 -0.98
CA GLU A 92 -5.65 -4.57 0.33
C GLU A 92 -6.79 -5.54 0.57
N HIS A 93 -7.65 -5.76 -0.42
CA HIS A 93 -8.79 -6.65 -0.28
C HIS A 93 -8.37 -8.05 0.18
N LYS A 94 -7.23 -8.53 -0.30
CA LYS A 94 -6.69 -9.85 0.07
C LYS A 94 -5.79 -9.81 1.30
N TYR A 95 -5.04 -8.73 1.50
CA TYR A 95 -4.04 -8.58 2.55
C TYR A 95 -4.19 -7.24 3.29
N PRO A 96 -5.30 -7.00 4.02
CA PRO A 96 -5.60 -5.68 4.58
C PRO A 96 -4.60 -5.22 5.65
N HIS A 97 -3.87 -6.16 6.25
CA HIS A 97 -2.89 -5.90 7.29
C HIS A 97 -1.44 -5.92 6.79
N ASP A 98 -1.20 -5.79 5.49
CA ASP A 98 0.15 -5.69 4.94
C ASP A 98 0.73 -4.28 5.19
N ASP A 99 1.82 -4.21 5.95
CA ASP A 99 2.46 -2.96 6.37
C ASP A 99 2.98 -2.10 5.20
N TRP A 100 3.12 -2.67 4.00
CA TRP A 100 3.59 -1.91 2.83
C TRP A 100 2.47 -1.10 2.18
N ILE A 101 1.20 -1.47 2.38
CA ILE A 101 0.05 -0.78 1.80
C ILE A 101 0.00 0.69 2.23
N PRO A 102 -0.02 1.05 3.54
CA PRO A 102 -0.14 2.44 3.96
C PRO A 102 1.02 3.29 3.40
N LYS A 103 2.24 2.74 3.36
CA LYS A 103 3.39 3.42 2.78
C LYS A 103 3.21 3.71 1.28
N ASN A 104 2.72 2.75 0.51
CA ASN A 104 2.49 2.93 -0.92
C ASN A 104 1.28 3.85 -1.19
N LEU A 105 0.25 3.83 -0.35
CA LEU A 105 -0.87 4.78 -0.41
C LEU A 105 -0.40 6.22 -0.20
N ALA A 106 0.40 6.49 0.83
CA ALA A 106 0.94 7.84 1.04
C ALA A 106 1.81 8.31 -0.15
N ARG A 107 2.49 7.40 -0.83
CA ARG A 107 3.22 7.74 -2.06
C ARG A 107 2.28 8.00 -3.24
N LEU A 108 1.25 7.18 -3.41
CA LEU A 108 0.24 7.35 -4.45
C LEU A 108 -0.47 8.71 -4.31
N GLU A 109 -0.80 9.09 -3.08
CA GLU A 109 -1.36 10.41 -2.73
C GLU A 109 -0.45 11.55 -3.17
N HIS A 110 0.84 11.50 -2.80
CA HIS A 110 1.84 12.46 -3.22
C HIS A 110 1.91 12.59 -4.75
N ASP A 111 1.99 11.45 -5.46
CA ASP A 111 2.08 11.44 -6.91
C ASP A 111 0.81 12.03 -7.56
N TYR A 112 -0.38 11.86 -6.94
CA TYR A 112 -1.61 12.54 -7.35
C TYR A 112 -1.60 14.05 -7.11
N LEU A 113 -1.04 14.53 -6.01
CA LEU A 113 -0.88 15.97 -5.74
C LEU A 113 0.01 16.66 -6.78
N LEU A 114 1.01 15.96 -7.30
CA LEU A 114 1.88 16.47 -8.36
C LEU A 114 1.15 16.65 -9.70
N VAL A 115 -0.02 16.04 -9.88
CA VAL A 115 -0.84 16.20 -11.10
C VAL A 115 -1.70 17.47 -11.01
N PRO A 116 -1.38 18.57 -11.73
CA PRO A 116 -2.04 19.86 -11.55
C PRO A 116 -3.37 19.93 -12.30
N THR A 117 -4.32 19.10 -11.86
CA THR A 117 -5.68 18.97 -12.39
C THR A 117 -6.68 18.80 -11.24
N LEU A 118 -7.97 19.00 -11.52
CA LEU A 118 -9.01 18.68 -10.54
C LEU A 118 -9.04 17.18 -10.22
N GLY A 119 -8.82 16.31 -11.23
CA GLY A 119 -8.79 14.86 -11.05
C GLY A 119 -7.70 14.41 -10.08
N GLY A 120 -6.46 14.91 -10.26
CA GLY A 120 -5.35 14.61 -9.35
C GLY A 120 -5.68 14.95 -7.89
N ARG A 121 -6.23 16.15 -7.63
CA ARG A 121 -6.66 16.54 -6.28
C ARG A 121 -7.77 15.67 -5.71
N ILE A 122 -8.77 15.30 -6.53
CA ILE A 122 -9.86 14.40 -6.08
C ILE A 122 -9.29 13.05 -5.66
N HIS A 123 -8.39 12.46 -6.46
CA HIS A 123 -7.77 11.19 -6.12
C HIS A 123 -6.86 11.29 -4.89
N ALA A 124 -6.07 12.36 -4.75
CA ALA A 124 -5.27 12.58 -3.54
C ALA A 124 -6.16 12.60 -2.28
N MET A 125 -7.27 13.35 -2.30
CA MET A 125 -8.22 13.39 -1.18
C MET A 125 -8.86 12.02 -0.90
N HIS A 126 -9.16 11.25 -1.95
CA HIS A 126 -9.67 9.89 -1.80
C HIS A 126 -8.64 9.00 -1.09
N VAL A 127 -7.36 9.04 -1.48
CA VAL A 127 -6.32 8.24 -0.84
C VAL A 127 -6.09 8.65 0.62
N ILE A 128 -6.22 9.94 0.96
CA ILE A 128 -6.18 10.37 2.37
C ILE A 128 -7.35 9.82 3.16
N GLU A 129 -8.56 9.82 2.59
CA GLU A 129 -9.73 9.24 3.25
C GLU A 129 -9.56 7.73 3.45
N TRP A 130 -9.02 7.04 2.44
CA TRP A 130 -8.68 5.62 2.53
C TRP A 130 -7.66 5.34 3.65
N LEU A 131 -6.58 6.12 3.73
CA LEU A 131 -5.62 6.03 4.84
C LEU A 131 -6.28 6.31 6.20
N ARG A 132 -7.23 7.25 6.25
CA ARG A 132 -7.94 7.62 7.48
C ARG A 132 -8.88 6.52 7.95
N SER A 133 -9.58 5.84 7.04
CA SER A 133 -10.53 4.77 7.36
C SER A 133 -9.84 3.48 7.78
N ASP A 134 -8.89 3.02 6.96
CA ASP A 134 -8.38 1.64 7.06
C ASP A 134 -7.02 1.57 7.75
N TYR A 135 -6.28 2.68 7.77
CA TYR A 135 -4.94 2.78 8.36
C TYR A 135 -4.77 3.95 9.35
N PRO A 136 -5.70 4.12 10.32
CA PRO A 136 -5.66 5.24 11.25
C PRO A 136 -4.40 5.22 12.12
N GLY A 137 -3.84 6.40 12.39
CA GLY A 137 -2.68 6.57 13.27
C GLY A 137 -1.36 6.03 12.69
N THR A 138 -1.31 5.69 11.40
CA THR A 138 -0.07 5.32 10.73
C THR A 138 0.75 6.57 10.37
N PRO A 139 2.09 6.51 10.39
CA PRO A 139 2.93 7.62 9.92
C PRO A 139 2.68 8.02 8.46
N ALA A 140 2.13 7.09 7.68
CA ALA A 140 1.71 7.32 6.30
C ALA A 140 0.56 8.33 6.21
N LEU A 141 -0.47 8.18 7.05
CA LEU A 141 -1.59 9.13 7.13
C LEU A 141 -1.10 10.52 7.52
N ASP A 142 -0.27 10.62 8.58
CA ASP A 142 0.25 11.90 9.04
C ASP A 142 1.08 12.62 7.96
N ARG A 143 1.84 11.84 7.18
CA ARG A 143 2.60 12.37 6.05
C ARG A 143 1.67 12.90 4.96
N ALA A 144 0.73 12.08 4.50
CA ALA A 144 -0.20 12.44 3.44
C ALA A 144 -1.00 13.70 3.79
N GLN A 145 -1.47 13.82 5.04
CA GLN A 145 -2.18 15.01 5.52
C GLN A 145 -1.31 16.27 5.45
N ARG A 146 -0.07 16.22 5.95
CA ARG A 146 0.84 17.38 5.89
C ARG A 146 1.16 17.80 4.46
N GLU A 147 1.42 16.84 3.58
CA GLU A 147 1.75 17.12 2.17
C GLU A 147 0.55 17.73 1.45
N ALA A 148 -0.66 17.23 1.70
CA ALA A 148 -1.89 17.76 1.17
C ALA A 148 -2.22 19.18 1.66
N GLU A 149 -2.04 19.46 2.95
CA GLU A 149 -2.19 20.79 3.53
C GLU A 149 -1.25 21.80 2.86
N GLN A 150 0.03 21.41 2.71
CA GLN A 150 1.04 22.22 2.02
C GLN A 150 0.67 22.47 0.55
N ALA A 151 0.23 21.43 -0.17
CA ALA A 151 -0.10 21.53 -1.59
C ALA A 151 -1.37 22.36 -1.85
N MET A 152 -2.35 22.31 -0.94
CA MET A 152 -3.61 23.06 -1.05
C MET A 152 -3.53 24.48 -0.47
N GLY A 153 -2.43 24.84 0.19
CA GLY A 153 -2.29 26.13 0.87
C GLY A 153 -3.23 26.26 2.07
N LEU A 154 -3.62 25.14 2.69
CA LEU A 154 -4.39 25.14 3.94
C LEU A 154 -3.42 25.36 5.12
N PRO A 155 -3.78 26.17 6.12
CA PRO A 155 -2.95 26.31 7.32
C PRO A 155 -2.91 24.96 8.04
N THR A 156 -1.70 24.39 8.20
CA THR A 156 -1.45 23.22 9.05
C THR A 156 -1.98 23.54 10.45
N PRO A 157 -2.81 22.67 11.08
CA PRO A 157 -3.17 22.86 12.47
C PRO A 157 -1.87 22.87 13.28
N THR A 158 -1.55 24.03 13.85
CA THR A 158 -0.43 24.17 14.78
C THR A 158 -0.67 23.12 15.87
N PRO A 159 0.30 22.23 16.15
CA PRO A 159 0.14 21.27 17.23
C PRO A 159 -0.21 22.05 18.50
N GLU A 160 -1.42 21.83 19.01
CA GLU A 160 -1.88 22.45 20.24
C GLU A 160 -0.87 22.09 21.31
N PRO A 161 -0.21 23.07 21.95
CA PRO A 161 0.81 22.77 22.94
C PRO A 161 0.13 21.98 24.04
N GLU A 162 0.57 20.74 24.25
CA GLU A 162 0.18 19.94 25.42
C GLU A 162 0.24 20.86 26.63
N ALA A 163 -0.93 21.09 27.23
CA ALA A 163 -1.08 21.95 28.37
C ALA A 163 -0.04 21.55 29.41
N SER A 164 1.00 22.38 29.52
CA SER A 164 2.05 22.25 30.50
C SER A 164 1.35 22.31 31.86
N ALA A 165 1.18 21.14 32.45
CA ALA A 165 0.54 20.99 33.74
C ALA A 165 1.33 21.84 34.73
N SER A 166 0.66 22.89 35.18
CA SER A 166 1.01 23.73 36.31
C SER A 166 1.53 22.90 37.49
N ALA A 167 2.75 23.21 37.92
CA ALA A 167 3.14 23.08 39.31
C ALA A 167 4.27 24.08 39.61
N ALA A 168 3.89 25.34 39.74
CA ALA A 168 4.50 26.18 40.77
C ALA A 168 3.91 25.74 42.12
N PRO A 169 4.71 25.79 43.20
CA PRO A 169 4.60 27.00 44.00
C PRO A 169 5.96 27.61 44.36
N GLU A 170 5.98 28.94 44.29
CA GLU A 170 6.83 29.81 45.10
C GLU A 170 6.68 29.46 46.59
N THR A 171 7.73 29.66 47.40
CA THR A 171 7.69 30.42 48.69
C THR A 171 9.10 30.46 49.33
N GLU A 172 9.62 31.69 49.47
CA GLU A 172 10.51 32.29 50.51
C GLU A 172 11.85 31.61 50.90
N ALA A 173 13.00 32.23 50.65
CA ALA A 173 13.66 33.33 51.39
C ALA A 173 14.30 32.91 52.74
N SER A 174 15.63 33.01 52.84
CA SER A 174 16.33 33.65 53.98
C SER A 174 17.86 33.61 53.83
N GLU A 175 18.43 34.82 53.72
CA GLU A 175 19.62 35.39 54.37
C GLU A 175 20.96 34.63 54.53
N SER A 176 22.03 35.37 54.23
CA SER A 176 23.45 35.14 54.57
C SER A 176 23.72 35.06 56.08
N PRO A 177 24.89 34.58 56.54
CA PRO A 177 26.05 35.47 56.69
C PRO A 177 27.44 34.83 56.49
N THR A 178 28.43 35.73 56.41
CA THR A 178 29.91 35.58 56.34
C THR A 178 30.50 34.91 57.59
N PRO A 179 31.75 34.40 57.52
CA PRO A 179 32.92 35.21 57.87
C PRO A 179 34.08 35.18 56.86
#